data_AF-A0A7C3L7J1-F1
#
_entry.id   AF-A0A7C3L7J1-F1
#
_cell.length_a   1.000
_cell.length_b   1.000
_cell.length_c   1.000
_cell.angle_alpha   90.00
_cell.angle_beta   90.00
_cell.angle_gamma   90.00
#
_symmetry.space_group_name_H-M   'P 1'
#
loop_
_entity.id
_entity.type
_entity.pdbx_description
1 polymer ?
#
loop_
_entity_poly.entity_id
_entity_poly.type
_entity_poly.pdbx_seq_one_letter_code
_entity_poly.pdbx_strand_id
1 'polypeptide(L)'
;MSAAEPNFISSGLKGRYRPLLTMGAVYLLLSVVLRIVLWAVMGRNFQVSASQEFIILGLGVVNDLLVLPPLLLILTLILTLLPNLTGESILRRLAARFFSMAAIFGFIYLSIAEFFFFAEFNARFNLVAVDYLIYPNEVFVNIWETYHVLWLLLATALLTIIIQALFDRRLIRRRLPAMPFKRRLLFLGVHILLTVFCLSLFSTDSLAIFKNRVANEITANG
;
A
#
# COMPACT_ATOMS: atom_id res chain seq x y z
N MET A 1 -35.35 -6.70 -21.92
CA MET A 1 -34.36 -6.65 -20.82
C MET A 1 -33.13 -5.93 -21.34
N SER A 2 -32.96 -4.65 -20.98
CA SER A 2 -31.78 -3.87 -21.35
C SER A 2 -30.58 -4.40 -20.58
N ALA A 3 -29.58 -4.93 -21.27
CA ALA A 3 -28.30 -5.26 -20.65
C ALA A 3 -27.68 -3.94 -20.19
N ALA A 4 -27.64 -3.69 -18.88
CA ALA A 4 -27.03 -2.50 -18.31
C ALA A 4 -25.61 -2.35 -18.86
N GLU A 5 -25.34 -1.26 -19.59
CA GLU A 5 -23.99 -0.98 -20.07
C GLU A 5 -23.03 -1.01 -18.88
N PRO A 6 -21.90 -1.72 -18.97
CA PRO A 6 -20.98 -1.84 -17.85
C PRO A 6 -20.49 -0.45 -17.43
N ASN A 7 -20.68 -0.12 -16.15
CA ASN A 7 -20.22 1.14 -15.54
C ASN A 7 -18.81 1.49 -16.03
N PHE A 8 -18.63 2.71 -16.54
CA PHE A 8 -17.36 3.20 -17.08
C PHE A 8 -16.18 2.97 -16.11
N ILE A 9 -16.40 3.18 -14.81
CA ILE A 9 -15.36 2.99 -13.78
C ILE A 9 -15.01 1.50 -13.66
N SER A 10 -16.00 0.62 -13.60
CA SER A 10 -15.77 -0.82 -13.42
C SER A 10 -15.08 -1.45 -14.65
N SER A 11 -15.45 -1.00 -15.86
CA SER A 11 -14.81 -1.41 -17.10
C SER A 11 -13.37 -0.88 -17.22
N GLY A 12 -13.12 0.36 -16.77
CA GLY A 12 -11.78 0.94 -16.69
C GLY A 12 -10.86 0.18 -15.74
N LEU A 13 -11.35 -0.13 -14.52
CA LEU A 13 -10.63 -0.87 -13.48
C LEU A 13 -10.30 -2.32 -13.90
N LYS A 14 -11.24 -3.02 -14.54
CA LYS A 14 -11.00 -4.38 -15.05
C LYS A 14 -10.12 -4.40 -16.31
N GLY A 15 -10.02 -3.26 -17.00
CA GLY A 15 -9.23 -3.07 -18.21
C GLY A 15 -7.86 -2.43 -17.92
N ARG A 16 -7.69 -1.18 -18.37
CA ARG A 16 -6.41 -0.46 -18.36
C ARG A 16 -5.87 -0.21 -16.96
N TYR A 17 -6.75 0.00 -15.98
CA TYR A 17 -6.37 0.31 -14.60
C TYR A 17 -6.30 -0.92 -13.69
N ARG A 18 -6.31 -2.13 -14.25
CA ARG A 18 -6.14 -3.39 -13.52
C ARG A 18 -4.88 -3.47 -12.64
N PRO A 19 -3.72 -2.87 -13.02
CA PRO A 19 -2.58 -2.82 -12.12
C PRO A 19 -2.89 -2.14 -10.77
N LEU A 20 -3.80 -1.15 -10.74
CA LEU A 20 -4.25 -0.52 -9.48
C LEU A 20 -4.90 -1.55 -8.55
N LEU A 21 -5.81 -2.37 -9.08
CA LEU A 21 -6.47 -3.42 -8.29
C LEU A 21 -5.47 -4.44 -7.72
N THR A 22 -4.45 -4.76 -8.52
CA THR A 22 -3.43 -5.74 -8.10
C THR A 22 -2.51 -5.16 -7.04
N MET A 23 -2.04 -3.92 -7.23
CA MET A 23 -1.21 -3.23 -6.25
C MET A 23 -1.96 -2.94 -4.95
N GLY A 24 -3.22 -2.51 -5.06
CA GLY A 24 -4.07 -2.31 -3.89
C GLY A 24 -4.33 -3.59 -3.12
N ALA A 25 -4.59 -4.71 -3.82
CA ALA A 25 -4.74 -6.00 -3.16
C ALA A 25 -3.45 -6.44 -2.44
N VAL A 26 -2.28 -6.26 -3.06
CA VAL A 26 -0.99 -6.58 -2.42
C VAL A 26 -0.79 -5.71 -1.17
N TYR A 27 -1.01 -4.39 -1.27
CA TYR A 27 -0.90 -3.48 -0.13
C TYR A 27 -1.84 -3.88 1.02
N LEU A 28 -3.14 -4.09 0.73
CA LEU A 28 -4.13 -4.46 1.75
C LEU A 28 -3.78 -5.80 2.43
N LEU A 29 -3.31 -6.79 1.67
CA LEU A 29 -2.87 -8.06 2.22
C LEU A 29 -1.66 -7.88 3.14
N LEU A 30 -0.67 -7.08 2.73
CA LEU A 30 0.50 -6.79 3.56
C LEU A 30 0.11 -6.03 4.84
N SER A 31 -0.78 -5.04 4.75
CA SER A 31 -1.24 -4.28 5.93
C SER A 31 -2.02 -5.15 6.92
N VAL A 32 -2.91 -6.02 6.43
CA VAL A 32 -3.62 -7.00 7.30
C VAL A 32 -2.63 -7.96 7.96
N VAL A 33 -1.66 -8.49 7.21
CA VAL A 33 -0.62 -9.37 7.78
C VAL A 33 0.18 -8.64 8.85
N LEU A 34 0.65 -7.43 8.57
CA LEU A 34 1.38 -6.61 9.54
C LEU A 34 0.54 -6.38 10.80
N ARG A 35 -0.74 -6.05 10.65
CA ARG A 35 -1.64 -5.80 11.78
C ARG A 35 -1.86 -7.04 12.65
N ILE A 36 -2.02 -8.22 12.04
CA ILE A 36 -2.08 -9.51 12.75
C ILE A 36 -0.76 -9.74 13.51
N VAL A 37 0.39 -9.52 12.87
CA VAL A 37 1.70 -9.69 13.48
C VAL A 37 1.89 -8.75 14.67
N LEU A 38 1.56 -7.46 14.52
CA LEU A 38 1.65 -6.47 15.60
C LEU A 38 0.76 -6.84 16.78
N TRP A 39 -0.49 -7.25 16.53
CA TRP A 39 -1.37 -7.71 17.60
C TRP A 39 -0.81 -8.95 18.30
N ALA A 40 -0.37 -9.95 17.54
CA ALA A 40 0.10 -11.22 18.07
C ALA A 40 1.40 -11.10 18.88
N VAL A 41 2.35 -10.28 18.40
CA VAL A 41 3.68 -10.12 19.00
C VAL A 41 3.69 -9.07 20.11
N MET A 42 2.98 -7.95 19.92
CA MET A 42 3.06 -6.78 20.80
C MET A 42 1.74 -6.50 21.49
N GLY A 43 0.61 -6.52 20.77
CA GLY A 43 -0.71 -6.21 21.32
C GLY A 43 -1.06 -7.03 22.56
N ARG A 44 -0.74 -8.33 22.57
CA ARG A 44 -0.96 -9.21 23.73
C ARG A 44 -0.19 -8.77 24.98
N ASN A 45 1.04 -8.28 24.82
CA ASN A 45 1.86 -7.80 25.94
C ASN A 45 1.29 -6.51 26.55
N PHE A 46 0.58 -5.73 25.73
CA PHE A 46 -0.10 -4.49 26.15
C PHE A 46 -1.59 -4.70 26.48
N GLN A 47 -2.00 -5.92 26.84
CA GLN A 47 -3.36 -6.23 27.28
C GLN A 47 -4.46 -5.93 26.21
N VAL A 48 -4.11 -5.96 24.92
CA VAL A 48 -5.10 -5.88 23.84
C VAL A 48 -5.78 -7.24 23.71
N SER A 49 -7.09 -7.30 23.99
CA SER A 49 -7.81 -8.58 24.06
C SER A 49 -8.01 -9.21 22.67
N ALA A 50 -8.14 -10.53 22.62
CA ALA A 50 -8.51 -11.25 21.39
C ALA A 50 -9.90 -10.88 20.86
N SER A 51 -10.82 -10.45 21.74
CA SER A 51 -12.12 -9.94 21.32
C SER A 51 -12.02 -8.61 20.58
N GLN A 52 -11.03 -7.77 20.89
CA GLN A 52 -10.78 -6.51 20.20
C GLN A 52 -10.12 -6.72 18.83
N GLU A 53 -9.42 -7.83 18.62
CA GLU A 53 -8.68 -8.13 17.38
C GLU A 53 -9.56 -7.99 16.14
N PHE A 54 -10.78 -8.55 16.15
CA PHE A 54 -11.69 -8.45 15.01
C PHE A 54 -12.08 -7.02 14.66
N ILE A 55 -12.28 -6.17 15.68
CA ILE A 55 -12.61 -4.76 15.50
C ILE A 55 -11.37 -4.00 14.99
N ILE A 56 -10.19 -4.29 15.54
CA ILE A 56 -8.91 -3.71 15.11
C ILE A 56 -8.64 -4.04 13.63
N LEU A 57 -8.86 -5.29 13.22
CA LEU A 57 -8.70 -5.70 11.82
C LEU A 57 -9.74 -5.02 10.92
N GLY A 58 -11.01 -4.96 11.33
CA GLY A 58 -12.07 -4.31 10.58
C GLY A 58 -11.82 -2.81 10.36
N LEU A 59 -11.58 -2.07 11.43
CA LEU A 59 -11.26 -0.64 11.37
C LEU A 59 -9.91 -0.38 10.69
N GLY A 60 -8.95 -1.28 10.89
CA GLY A 60 -7.67 -1.24 10.21
C GLY A 60 -7.80 -1.32 8.69
N VAL A 61 -8.63 -2.24 8.19
CA VAL A 61 -8.93 -2.32 6.75
C VAL A 61 -9.64 -1.05 6.26
N VAL A 62 -10.51 -0.44 7.06
CA VAL A 62 -11.12 0.86 6.71
C VAL A 62 -10.05 1.93 6.58
N ASN A 63 -9.12 2.04 7.54
CA ASN A 63 -7.98 2.96 7.45
C ASN A 63 -7.13 2.70 6.20
N ASP A 64 -6.79 1.44 5.92
CA ASP A 64 -5.99 1.09 4.75
C ASP A 64 -6.71 1.46 3.43
N LEU A 65 -8.04 1.32 3.39
CA LEU A 65 -8.86 1.72 2.25
C LEU A 65 -8.94 3.25 2.07
N LEU A 66 -8.80 4.03 3.15
CA LEU A 66 -8.72 5.50 3.07
C LEU A 66 -7.35 5.97 2.57
N VAL A 67 -6.28 5.25 2.89
CA VAL A 67 -4.90 5.52 2.43
C VAL A 67 -4.67 5.03 0.99
N LEU A 68 -5.42 4.03 0.54
CA LEU A 68 -5.21 3.43 -0.77
C LEU A 68 -5.36 4.40 -1.96
N PRO A 69 -6.36 5.32 -2.01
CA PRO A 69 -6.48 6.30 -3.09
C PRO A 69 -5.26 7.23 -3.24
N PRO A 70 -4.78 7.95 -2.21
CA PRO A 70 -3.55 8.74 -2.33
C PRO A 70 -2.34 7.89 -2.71
N LEU A 71 -2.18 6.71 -2.12
CA LEU A 71 -1.07 5.80 -2.39
C LEU A 71 -0.98 5.39 -3.88
N LEU A 72 -2.12 5.06 -4.49
CA LEU A 72 -2.19 4.59 -5.87
C LEU A 72 -2.29 5.72 -6.92
N LEU A 73 -2.38 6.98 -6.49
CA LEU A 73 -2.59 8.12 -7.40
C LEU A 73 -1.44 8.27 -8.41
N ILE A 74 -0.19 8.07 -7.98
CA ILE A 74 0.99 8.13 -8.85
C ILE A 74 0.90 7.06 -9.95
N LEU A 75 0.46 5.85 -9.60
CA LEU A 75 0.27 4.78 -10.58
C LEU A 75 -0.85 5.11 -11.57
N THR A 76 -1.94 5.73 -11.11
CA THR A 76 -3.02 6.21 -11.98
C THR A 76 -2.52 7.27 -12.95
N LEU A 77 -1.67 8.20 -12.49
CA LEU A 77 -1.05 9.21 -13.34
C LEU A 77 -0.19 8.56 -14.43
N ILE A 78 0.70 7.63 -14.05
CA ILE A 78 1.54 6.87 -14.99
C ILE A 78 0.68 6.15 -16.04
N LEU A 79 -0.36 5.43 -15.61
CA LEU A 79 -1.24 4.68 -16.52
C LEU A 79 -2.09 5.57 -17.43
N THR A 80 -2.40 6.80 -16.99
CA THR A 80 -3.14 7.80 -17.77
C THR A 80 -2.27 8.35 -18.90
N LEU A 81 -1.03 8.71 -18.58
CA LEU A 81 -0.05 9.27 -19.51
C LEU A 81 0.50 8.24 -20.50
N LEU A 82 0.59 6.97 -20.11
CA LEU A 82 1.12 5.92 -20.98
C LEU A 82 0.31 5.82 -22.30
N PRO A 83 0.90 5.89 -23.50
CA PRO A 83 0.12 5.88 -24.74
C PRO A 83 -0.61 4.54 -25.01
N ASN A 84 -1.57 4.55 -25.95
CA ASN A 84 -2.15 3.30 -26.49
C ASN A 84 -1.12 2.67 -27.43
N LEU A 85 -0.17 1.91 -26.86
CA LEU A 85 0.84 1.24 -27.68
C LEU A 85 0.28 -0.07 -28.22
N THR A 86 0.25 -0.20 -29.54
CA THR A 86 -0.24 -1.40 -30.26
C THR A 86 0.76 -2.56 -30.23
N GLY A 87 2.06 -2.28 -30.00
CA GLY A 87 3.14 -3.26 -29.98
C GLY A 87 3.57 -3.73 -28.59
N GLU A 88 4.19 -4.90 -28.51
CA GLU A 88 4.76 -5.49 -27.30
C GLU A 88 6.25 -5.18 -27.13
N SER A 89 6.57 -3.93 -26.78
CA SER A 89 7.95 -3.53 -26.49
C SER A 89 8.48 -4.25 -25.24
N ILE A 90 9.65 -4.89 -25.39
CA ILE A 90 10.35 -5.53 -24.27
C ILE A 90 10.76 -4.51 -23.21
N LEU A 91 11.19 -3.32 -23.62
CA LEU A 91 11.54 -2.22 -22.72
C LEU A 91 10.35 -1.82 -21.85
N ARG A 92 9.15 -1.75 -22.42
CA ARG A 92 7.95 -1.45 -21.64
C ARG A 92 7.64 -2.54 -20.61
N ARG A 93 7.77 -3.82 -20.97
CA ARG A 93 7.56 -4.93 -20.02
C ARG A 93 8.60 -4.93 -18.91
N LEU A 94 9.86 -4.64 -19.25
CA LEU A 94 10.95 -4.55 -18.29
C LEU A 94 10.75 -3.36 -17.34
N ALA A 95 10.42 -2.18 -17.88
CA ALA A 95 10.12 -0.99 -17.08
C ALA A 95 8.92 -1.24 -16.17
N ALA A 96 7.80 -1.76 -16.70
CA ALA A 96 6.63 -2.07 -15.90
C ALA A 96 6.94 -3.08 -14.79
N ARG A 97 7.78 -4.09 -15.07
CA ARG A 97 8.21 -5.07 -14.06
C ARG A 97 9.13 -4.44 -13.03
N PHE A 98 10.07 -3.59 -13.43
CA PHE A 98 10.95 -2.86 -12.52
C PHE A 98 10.16 -1.98 -11.57
N PHE A 99 9.26 -1.13 -12.08
CA PHE A 99 8.45 -0.25 -11.25
C PHE A 99 7.46 -1.03 -10.37
N SER A 100 6.88 -2.13 -10.86
CA SER A 100 6.01 -2.97 -10.04
C SER A 100 6.77 -3.67 -8.92
N MET A 101 7.99 -4.15 -9.20
CA MET A 101 8.87 -4.73 -8.17
C MET A 101 9.31 -3.67 -7.16
N ALA A 102 9.67 -2.46 -7.60
CA ALA A 102 10.04 -1.37 -6.71
C ALA A 102 8.89 -0.99 -5.76
N ALA A 103 7.65 -0.93 -6.27
CA ALA A 103 6.47 -0.66 -5.45
C ALA A 103 6.20 -1.77 -4.42
N ILE A 104 6.23 -3.04 -4.86
CA ILE A 104 6.04 -4.19 -3.97
C ILE A 104 7.15 -4.24 -2.90
N PHE A 105 8.40 -4.02 -3.31
CA PHE A 105 9.54 -3.93 -2.40
C PHE A 105 9.32 -2.83 -1.35
N GLY A 106 8.91 -1.64 -1.79
CA GLY A 106 8.59 -0.53 -0.90
C GLY A 106 7.51 -0.87 0.12
N PHE A 107 6.41 -1.53 -0.29
CA PHE A 107 5.35 -1.95 0.63
C PHE A 107 5.85 -2.95 1.69
N ILE A 108 6.64 -3.95 1.28
CA ILE A 108 7.19 -4.95 2.19
C ILE A 108 8.21 -4.28 3.14
N TYR A 109 9.12 -3.47 2.60
CA TYR A 109 10.14 -2.78 3.36
C TYR A 109 9.52 -1.85 4.40
N LEU A 110 8.53 -1.03 4.02
CA LEU A 110 7.81 -0.17 4.94
C LEU A 110 7.08 -0.98 6.02
N SER A 111 6.48 -2.12 5.67
CA SER A 111 5.84 -2.99 6.66
C SER A 111 6.83 -3.52 7.70
N ILE A 112 8.05 -3.89 7.26
CA ILE A 112 9.13 -4.35 8.15
C ILE A 112 9.64 -3.18 9.01
N ALA A 113 9.84 -2.01 8.42
CA ALA A 113 10.29 -0.82 9.13
C ALA A 113 9.26 -0.38 10.18
N GLU A 114 7.97 -0.41 9.85
CA GLU A 114 6.87 -0.16 10.79
C GLU A 114 6.87 -1.17 11.93
N PHE A 115 7.12 -2.45 11.66
CA PHE A 115 7.22 -3.46 12.71
C PHE A 115 8.30 -3.10 13.74
N PHE A 116 9.50 -2.75 13.28
CA PHE A 116 10.59 -2.37 14.19
C PHE A 116 10.33 -1.03 14.89
N PHE A 117 9.75 -0.06 14.18
CA PHE A 117 9.36 1.21 14.79
C PHE A 117 8.31 1.00 15.89
N PHE A 118 7.32 0.14 15.64
CA PHE A 118 6.31 -0.20 16.64
C PHE A 118 6.92 -0.91 17.84
N ALA A 119 7.90 -1.79 17.63
CA ALA A 119 8.62 -2.47 18.71
C ALA A 119 9.29 -1.48 19.68
N GLU A 120 9.84 -0.39 19.14
CA GLU A 120 10.57 0.61 19.91
C GLU A 120 9.61 1.62 20.58
N PHE A 121 8.64 2.14 19.84
CA PHE A 121 7.84 3.30 20.27
C PHE A 121 6.40 2.94 20.68
N ASN A 122 5.97 1.70 20.49
CA ASN A 122 4.60 1.24 20.69
C ASN A 122 3.57 2.13 19.96
N ALA A 123 3.94 2.56 18.76
CA ALA A 123 3.18 3.45 17.89
C ALA A 123 3.50 3.16 16.41
N ARG A 124 2.59 3.52 15.52
CA ARG A 124 2.88 3.58 14.07
C ARG A 124 3.80 4.76 13.76
N PHE A 125 4.29 4.82 12.52
CA PHE A 125 5.01 6.00 12.05
C PHE A 125 4.19 7.26 12.32
N ASN A 126 4.89 8.29 12.79
CA ASN A 126 4.33 9.57 13.19
C ASN A 126 5.45 10.61 13.11
N LEU A 127 5.20 11.83 13.61
CA LEU A 127 6.17 12.92 13.56
C LEU A 127 7.49 12.61 14.29
N VAL A 128 7.49 11.71 15.27
CA VAL A 128 8.73 11.29 15.94
C VAL A 128 9.69 10.64 14.94
N ALA A 129 9.18 9.85 13.99
CA ALA A 129 10.03 9.28 12.95
C ALA A 129 10.72 10.35 12.09
N VAL A 130 10.03 11.48 11.86
CA VAL A 130 10.58 12.61 11.10
C VAL A 130 11.65 13.34 11.90
N ASP A 131 11.45 13.51 13.21
CA ASP A 131 12.42 14.16 14.10
C ASP A 131 13.77 13.41 14.12
N TYR A 132 13.73 12.08 14.03
CA TYR A 132 14.93 11.24 13.90
C TYR A 132 15.69 11.51 12.58
N LEU A 133 14.97 11.75 11.49
CA LEU A 133 15.58 11.99 10.17
C LEU A 133 16.32 13.35 10.07
N ILE A 134 16.19 14.22 11.08
CA ILE A 134 17.03 15.42 11.22
C ILE A 134 18.50 15.05 11.48
N TYR A 135 18.76 13.87 12.07
CA TYR A 135 20.10 13.35 12.36
C TYR A 135 20.39 12.06 11.56
N PRO A 136 20.44 12.12 10.22
CA PRO A 136 20.40 10.93 9.37
C PRO A 136 21.63 10.02 9.55
N ASN A 137 22.81 10.57 9.84
CA ASN A 137 24.02 9.78 10.05
C ASN A 137 23.93 8.93 11.32
N GLU A 138 23.48 9.51 12.42
CA GLU A 138 23.34 8.83 13.71
C GLU A 138 22.28 7.73 13.61
N VAL A 139 21.13 8.06 13.03
CA VAL A 139 20.05 7.09 12.83
C VAL A 139 20.47 5.96 11.89
N PHE A 140 21.18 6.26 10.80
CA PHE A 140 21.68 5.24 9.89
C PHE A 140 22.63 4.27 10.60
N VAL A 141 23.62 4.79 11.33
CA VAL A 141 24.59 3.96 12.06
C VAL A 141 23.89 3.12 13.11
N ASN A 142 22.98 3.71 13.90
CA ASN A 142 22.21 2.99 14.90
C ASN A 142 21.39 1.84 14.28
N ILE A 143 20.71 2.08 13.14
CA ILE A 143 19.96 1.05 12.43
C ILE A 143 20.89 -0.05 11.91
N TRP A 144 22.03 0.34 11.32
CA TRP A 144 22.98 -0.59 10.72
C TRP A 144 23.65 -1.50 11.75
N GLU A 145 23.98 -0.98 12.93
CA GLU A 145 24.61 -1.73 14.02
C GLU A 145 23.62 -2.57 14.81
N THR A 146 22.39 -2.07 15.01
CA THR A 146 21.36 -2.75 15.82
C THR A 146 20.67 -3.86 15.04
N TYR A 147 20.37 -3.62 13.76
CA TYR A 147 19.57 -4.53 12.96
C TYR A 147 20.39 -5.21 11.88
N HIS A 148 19.99 -6.44 11.57
CA HIS A 148 20.57 -7.25 10.51
C HIS A 148 20.08 -6.77 9.12
N VAL A 149 20.39 -5.51 8.77
CA VAL A 149 19.79 -4.79 7.63
C VAL A 149 19.96 -5.55 6.32
N LEU A 150 21.15 -6.10 6.05
CA LEU A 150 21.39 -6.86 4.82
C LEU A 150 20.47 -8.07 4.68
N TRP A 151 20.26 -8.83 5.77
CA TRP A 151 19.36 -9.99 5.77
C TRP A 151 17.91 -9.58 5.58
N LEU A 152 17.48 -8.46 6.17
CA LEU A 152 16.15 -7.90 5.96
C LEU A 152 15.94 -7.46 4.50
N LEU A 153 16.92 -6.82 3.88
CA LEU A 153 16.87 -6.42 2.48
C LEU A 153 16.82 -7.63 1.54
N LEU A 154 17.59 -8.68 1.81
CA LEU A 154 17.57 -9.92 1.03
C LEU A 154 16.22 -10.65 1.16
N ALA A 155 15.66 -10.74 2.37
CA ALA A 155 14.35 -11.31 2.60
C ALA A 155 13.24 -10.50 1.87
N THR A 156 13.33 -9.17 1.93
CA THR A 156 12.42 -8.26 1.22
C THR A 156 12.51 -8.45 -0.29
N ALA A 157 13.73 -8.55 -0.83
CA ALA A 157 13.96 -8.79 -2.25
C ALA A 157 13.40 -10.16 -2.70
N LEU A 158 13.64 -11.22 -1.91
CA LEU A 158 13.11 -12.55 -2.19
C LEU A 158 11.57 -12.55 -2.21
N LEU A 159 10.94 -11.96 -1.19
CA LEU A 159 9.48 -11.88 -1.10
C LEU A 159 8.90 -11.02 -2.25
N THR A 160 9.59 -9.94 -2.63
CA THR A 160 9.24 -9.13 -3.80
C THR A 160 9.23 -9.97 -5.08
N ILE A 161 10.26 -10.80 -5.30
CA ILE A 161 10.34 -11.67 -6.47
C ILE A 161 9.18 -12.68 -6.48
N ILE A 162 8.86 -13.27 -5.33
CA ILE A 162 7.76 -14.23 -5.18
C ILE A 162 6.41 -13.56 -5.51
N ILE A 163 6.10 -12.43 -4.86
CA ILE A 163 4.84 -11.70 -5.08
C ILE A 163 4.76 -11.21 -6.53
N GLN A 164 5.85 -10.65 -7.07
CA GLN A 164 5.91 -10.25 -8.47
C GLN A 164 5.62 -11.43 -9.39
N ALA A 165 6.20 -12.62 -9.15
CA ALA A 165 5.98 -13.81 -9.98
C ALA A 165 4.50 -14.25 -9.94
N LEU A 166 3.87 -14.24 -8.77
CA LEU A 166 2.44 -14.58 -8.59
C LEU A 166 1.51 -13.62 -9.36
N PHE A 167 1.86 -12.32 -9.39
CA PHE A 167 1.04 -11.29 -10.01
C PHE A 167 1.52 -10.82 -11.40
N ASP A 168 2.62 -11.37 -11.94
CA ASP A 168 3.24 -10.94 -13.21
C ASP A 168 2.25 -10.99 -14.38
N ARG A 169 1.36 -11.99 -14.40
CA ARG A 169 0.28 -12.07 -15.41
C ARG A 169 -0.73 -10.92 -15.29
N ARG A 170 -1.01 -10.45 -14.07
CA ARG A 170 -1.97 -9.36 -13.80
C ARG A 170 -1.35 -7.97 -13.97
N LEU A 171 -0.05 -7.86 -13.74
CA LEU A 171 0.67 -6.59 -13.81
C LEU A 171 1.26 -6.35 -15.20
N ILE A 172 1.89 -7.36 -15.80
CA ILE A 172 2.80 -7.18 -16.94
C ILE A 172 2.34 -7.93 -18.19
N ARG A 173 1.96 -9.22 -18.07
CA ARG A 173 1.80 -10.08 -19.27
C ARG A 173 0.53 -9.84 -20.08
N ARG A 174 -0.55 -9.26 -19.52
CA ARG A 174 -1.69 -8.87 -20.37
C ARG A 174 -1.49 -7.45 -20.88
N ARG A 175 -1.73 -7.27 -22.18
CA ARG A 175 -1.75 -5.94 -22.80
C ARG A 175 -2.79 -5.06 -22.11
N LEU A 176 -2.40 -3.81 -21.86
CA LEU A 176 -3.33 -2.79 -21.42
C LEU A 176 -4.28 -2.48 -22.59
N PRO A 177 -5.61 -2.62 -22.42
CA PRO A 177 -6.54 -2.33 -23.50
C PRO A 177 -6.47 -0.85 -23.89
N ALA A 178 -6.76 -0.59 -25.16
CA ALA A 178 -6.83 0.76 -25.66
C ALA A 178 -7.97 1.52 -24.96
N MET A 179 -7.69 2.74 -24.50
CA MET A 179 -8.69 3.62 -23.92
C MET A 179 -8.51 5.04 -24.47
N PRO A 180 -9.59 5.72 -24.92
CA PRO A 180 -9.54 7.12 -25.36
C PRO A 180 -8.97 8.03 -24.27
N PHE A 181 -8.13 8.99 -24.66
CA PHE A 181 -7.46 9.87 -23.69
C PHE A 181 -8.44 10.63 -22.79
N LYS A 182 -9.57 11.12 -23.35
CA LYS A 182 -10.66 11.76 -22.57
C LYS A 182 -11.18 10.88 -21.43
N ARG A 183 -11.36 9.58 -21.68
CA ARG A 183 -11.81 8.61 -20.67
C ARG A 183 -10.74 8.41 -19.59
N ARG A 184 -9.46 8.39 -19.96
CA ARG A 184 -8.37 8.30 -18.99
C ARG A 184 -8.29 9.53 -18.09
N LEU A 185 -8.47 10.72 -18.66
CA LEU A 185 -8.50 11.96 -17.89
C LEU A 185 -9.70 12.02 -16.95
N LEU A 186 -10.87 11.53 -17.39
CA LEU A 186 -12.03 11.38 -16.52
C LEU A 186 -11.74 10.43 -15.35
N PHE A 187 -11.12 9.28 -15.61
CA PHE A 187 -10.73 8.34 -14.55
C PHE A 187 -9.75 8.98 -13.55
N LEU A 188 -8.72 9.68 -14.05
CA LEU A 188 -7.78 10.42 -13.23
C LEU A 188 -8.49 11.49 -12.39
N GLY A 189 -9.40 12.26 -12.99
CA GLY A 189 -10.18 13.27 -12.28
C GLY A 189 -11.03 12.68 -11.15
N VAL A 190 -11.72 11.57 -11.40
CA VAL A 190 -12.47 10.85 -10.36
C VAL A 190 -11.55 10.33 -9.26
N HIS A 191 -10.39 9.79 -9.60
CA HIS A 191 -9.41 9.33 -8.60
C HIS A 191 -8.88 10.50 -7.76
N ILE A 192 -8.51 11.63 -8.38
CA ILE A 192 -8.08 12.83 -7.65
C ILE A 192 -9.17 13.31 -6.68
N LEU A 193 -10.43 13.37 -7.13
CA LEU A 193 -11.54 13.74 -6.26
C LEU A 193 -11.70 12.78 -5.09
N LEU A 194 -11.58 11.46 -5.31
CA LEU A 194 -11.60 10.46 -4.26
C LEU A 194 -10.44 10.65 -3.28
N THR A 195 -9.23 10.91 -3.78
CA THR A 195 -8.06 11.17 -2.94
C THR A 195 -8.25 12.41 -2.07
N VAL A 196 -8.73 13.52 -2.65
CA VAL A 196 -9.00 14.75 -1.90
C VAL A 196 -10.11 14.52 -0.87
N PHE A 197 -11.18 13.79 -1.23
CA PHE A 197 -12.25 13.42 -0.31
C PHE A 197 -11.72 12.62 0.90
N CYS A 198 -10.91 11.59 0.66
CA CYS A 198 -10.32 10.78 1.73
C CYS A 198 -9.41 11.61 2.64
N LEU A 199 -8.52 12.44 2.08
CA LEU A 199 -7.58 13.24 2.85
C LEU A 199 -8.21 14.42 3.61
N SER A 200 -9.33 14.96 3.12
CA SER A 200 -9.99 16.12 3.74
C SER A 200 -10.98 15.76 4.84
N LEU A 201 -11.60 14.58 4.77
CA LEU A 201 -12.64 14.18 5.71
C LEU A 201 -12.16 13.24 6.81
N PHE A 202 -11.03 12.56 6.61
CA PHE A 202 -10.53 11.57 7.54
C PHE A 202 -9.10 11.92 7.97
N SER A 203 -8.92 12.07 9.28
CA SER A 203 -7.61 12.03 9.91
C SER A 203 -7.23 10.60 10.26
N THR A 204 -5.94 10.34 10.43
CA THR A 204 -5.40 9.05 10.92
C THR A 204 -6.01 8.62 12.26
N ASP A 205 -6.40 9.58 13.11
CA ASP A 205 -7.01 9.32 14.43
C ASP A 205 -8.53 9.18 14.41
N SER A 206 -9.18 9.34 13.24
CA SER A 206 -10.64 9.34 13.13
C SER A 206 -11.30 8.02 13.60
N LEU A 207 -10.54 6.92 13.63
CA LEU A 207 -11.01 5.60 14.07
C LEU A 207 -10.42 5.16 15.42
N ALA A 208 -9.84 6.08 16.20
CA ALA A 208 -9.30 5.79 17.53
C ALA A 208 -10.42 5.63 18.59
N ILE A 209 -11.05 4.45 18.62
CA ILE A 209 -12.20 4.17 19.48
C ILE A 209 -11.85 3.42 20.77
N PHE A 210 -10.64 2.90 20.90
CA PHE A 210 -10.23 2.09 22.04
C PHE A 210 -9.69 2.97 23.17
N LYS A 211 -9.93 2.54 24.42
CA LYS A 211 -9.26 3.15 25.60
C LYS A 211 -7.76 2.83 25.64
N ASN A 212 -7.38 1.66 25.11
CA ASN A 212 -5.99 1.23 25.05
C ASN A 212 -5.30 1.91 23.87
N ARG A 213 -4.27 2.72 24.13
CA ARG A 213 -3.50 3.44 23.10
C ARG A 213 -2.92 2.48 22.05
N VAL A 214 -2.33 1.38 22.48
CA VAL A 214 -1.69 0.40 21.58
C VAL A 214 -2.72 -0.24 20.65
N ALA A 215 -3.96 -0.46 21.12
CA ALA A 215 -5.03 -0.94 20.25
C ALA A 215 -5.38 0.08 19.14
N ASN A 216 -5.39 1.39 19.45
CA ASN A 216 -5.59 2.43 18.43
C ASN A 216 -4.42 2.47 17.45
N GLU A 217 -3.18 2.37 17.93
CA GLU A 217 -1.97 2.36 17.09
C GLU A 217 -1.92 1.15 16.15
N ILE A 218 -2.27 -0.05 16.63
CA ILE A 218 -2.38 -1.22 15.76
C ILE A 218 -3.45 -1.00 14.68
N THR A 219 -4.57 -0.37 15.03
CA THR A 219 -5.67 -0.04 14.11
C THR A 219 -5.30 1.03 13.08
N ALA A 220 -4.44 1.99 13.44
CA ALA A 220 -4.05 3.10 12.58
C ALA A 220 -3.23 2.67 11.34
N ASN A 221 -3.00 3.64 10.47
CA ASN A 221 -2.01 3.62 9.40
C ASN A 221 -1.01 4.76 9.69
N GLY A 222 0.29 4.49 9.56
CA GLY A 222 1.37 5.44 9.89
C GLY A 222 1.69 6.44 8.80
#